data_AF-A0A925VF95-F1
#
_entry.id   AF-A0A925VF95-F1
#
_cell.length_a   1.000
_cell.length_b   1.000
_cell.length_c   1.000
_cell.angle_alpha   90.00
_cell.angle_beta   90.00
_cell.angle_gamma   90.00
#
_symmetry.space_group_name_H-M   'P 1'
#
loop_
_entity.id
_entity.type
_entity.pdbx_description
1 polymer ?
#
loop_
_entity_poly.entity_id
_entity_poly.type
_entity_poly.pdbx_seq_one_letter_code
_entity_poly.pdbx_strand_id
1 'polypeptide(L)'
;QALIDAARAEAETTHFESDAWTSDVALCLMLVALLERAAPRAAVEGAIKRLAQLPEASPLVADTLRAALGRRNDEGLATSGYVLHTLEGAVWLLVASPSLEAMLVRGVNLGGDADTLGAVAGALAGAHWGASAIPPRWLGALEGRSELVALADQLYHQAQ
;
A
#
# COMPACT_ATOMS: atom_id res chain seq x y z
N GLN A 1 5.51 18.07 -1.41
CA GLN A 1 6.96 17.89 -1.61
C GLN A 1 7.53 17.16 -0.41
N ALA A 2 7.38 17.69 0.81
CA ALA A 2 7.85 17.05 2.05
C ALA A 2 7.56 15.53 2.20
N LEU A 3 6.34 15.07 1.92
CA LEU A 3 6.01 13.63 1.95
C LEU A 3 6.92 12.78 1.03
N ILE A 4 7.17 13.27 -0.18
CA ILE A 4 7.98 12.56 -1.19
C ILE A 4 9.44 12.51 -0.73
N ASP A 5 9.94 13.64 -0.21
CA ASP A 5 11.33 13.74 0.26
C ASP A 5 11.56 12.83 1.47
N ALA A 6 10.58 12.75 2.40
CA ALA A 6 10.64 11.90 3.58
C ALA A 6 10.57 10.40 3.22
N ALA A 7 9.60 9.99 2.40
CA ALA A 7 9.45 8.60 1.94
C ALA A 7 10.71 8.12 1.20
N ARG A 8 11.25 8.95 0.30
CA ARG A 8 12.50 8.64 -0.38
C ARG A 8 13.66 8.46 0.60
N ALA A 9 13.84 9.39 1.55
CA ALA A 9 14.92 9.32 2.53
C ALA A 9 14.80 8.09 3.45
N GLU A 10 13.57 7.71 3.83
CA GLU A 10 13.32 6.48 4.58
C GLU A 10 13.79 5.25 3.78
N ALA A 11 13.27 5.08 2.56
CA ALA A 11 13.61 3.94 1.71
C ALA A 11 15.11 3.86 1.45
N GLU A 12 15.74 4.97 1.06
CA GLU A 12 17.19 5.06 0.77
C GLU A 12 18.07 4.78 1.99
N THR A 13 17.54 4.73 3.22
CA THR A 13 18.32 4.30 4.38
C THR A 13 18.79 2.84 4.26
N THR A 14 18.03 1.99 3.56
CA THR A 14 18.33 0.56 3.39
C THR A 14 18.24 0.04 1.95
N HIS A 15 17.46 0.70 1.10
CA HIS A 15 17.17 0.32 -0.29
C HIS A 15 17.32 1.54 -1.21
N PHE A 16 18.46 1.64 -1.89
CA PHE A 16 18.84 2.82 -2.68
C PHE A 16 18.31 2.78 -4.13
N GLU A 17 17.81 1.64 -4.57
CA GLU A 17 17.32 1.43 -5.94
C GLU A 17 16.04 2.21 -6.23
N SER A 18 15.92 2.68 -7.48
CA SER A 18 14.81 3.53 -7.90
C SER A 18 13.45 2.86 -7.79
N ASP A 19 13.35 1.56 -8.05
CA ASP A 19 12.10 0.82 -7.90
C ASP A 19 11.60 0.84 -6.44
N ALA A 20 12.49 0.70 -5.47
CA ALA A 20 12.13 0.63 -4.06
C ALA A 20 11.61 1.98 -3.55
N TRP A 21 12.42 3.04 -3.63
CA TRP A 21 11.99 4.33 -3.11
C TRP A 21 10.82 4.93 -3.92
N THR A 22 10.73 4.65 -5.22
CA THR A 22 9.58 5.11 -6.03
C THR A 22 8.29 4.39 -5.62
N SER A 23 8.38 3.09 -5.29
CA SER A 23 7.23 2.31 -4.79
C SER A 23 6.78 2.77 -3.42
N ASP A 24 7.72 3.12 -2.53
CA ASP A 24 7.40 3.67 -1.22
C ASP A 24 6.71 5.04 -1.33
N VAL A 25 7.25 5.93 -2.18
CA VAL A 25 6.59 7.21 -2.51
C VAL A 25 5.18 6.98 -3.06
N ALA A 26 4.98 6.01 -3.95
CA ALA A 26 3.67 5.66 -4.48
C ALA A 26 2.70 5.22 -3.36
N LEU A 27 3.16 4.32 -2.48
CA LEU A 27 2.39 3.83 -1.34
C LEU A 27 1.96 4.98 -0.43
N CYS A 28 2.90 5.84 -0.03
CA CYS A 28 2.63 7.02 0.80
C CYS A 28 1.60 7.97 0.16
N LEU A 29 1.72 8.25 -1.14
CA LEU A 29 0.76 9.08 -1.88
C LEU A 29 -0.64 8.46 -1.91
N MET A 30 -0.73 7.15 -2.11
CA MET A 30 -2.01 6.43 -2.09
C MET A 30 -2.63 6.45 -0.69
N LEU A 31 -1.83 6.23 0.37
CA LEU A 31 -2.31 6.26 1.76
C LEU A 31 -2.90 7.62 2.11
N VAL A 32 -2.21 8.73 1.79
CA VAL A 32 -2.73 10.08 2.02
C VAL A 32 -4.05 10.30 1.27
N ALA A 33 -4.11 9.95 -0.01
CA ALA A 33 -5.35 10.12 -0.79
C ALA A 33 -6.51 9.29 -0.22
N LEU A 34 -6.26 8.05 0.23
CA LEU A 34 -7.28 7.19 0.84
C LEU A 34 -7.76 7.74 2.20
N LEU A 35 -6.85 8.26 3.03
CA LEU A 35 -7.17 8.91 4.29
C LEU A 35 -8.03 10.17 4.07
N GLU A 36 -7.77 10.90 2.98
CA GLU A 36 -8.59 12.02 2.48
C GLU A 36 -9.88 11.58 1.77
N ARG A 37 -10.25 10.30 1.88
CA ARG A 37 -11.48 9.70 1.35
C ARG A 37 -11.56 9.64 -0.19
N ALA A 38 -10.43 9.67 -0.89
CA ALA A 38 -10.41 9.38 -2.31
C ALA A 38 -10.88 7.94 -2.58
N ALA A 39 -11.56 7.72 -3.70
CA ALA A 39 -11.86 6.38 -4.18
C ALA A 39 -10.53 5.65 -4.52
N PRO A 40 -10.42 4.32 -4.29
CA PRO A 40 -9.19 3.57 -4.54
C PRO A 40 -8.54 3.82 -5.90
N ARG A 41 -9.34 3.76 -6.97
CA ARG A 41 -8.84 4.01 -8.33
C ARG A 41 -8.28 5.42 -8.51
N ALA A 42 -8.94 6.43 -7.92
CA ALA A 42 -8.50 7.82 -7.97
C ALA A 42 -7.21 8.04 -7.16
N ALA A 43 -7.03 7.34 -6.03
CA ALA A 43 -5.80 7.38 -5.25
C ALA A 43 -4.60 6.86 -6.06
N VAL A 44 -4.77 5.74 -6.75
CA VAL A 44 -3.73 5.14 -7.61
C VAL A 44 -3.43 6.05 -8.81
N GLU A 45 -4.46 6.55 -9.50
CA GLU A 45 -4.30 7.48 -10.64
C GLU A 45 -3.60 8.78 -10.21
N GLY A 46 -3.92 9.28 -9.02
CA GLY A 46 -3.26 10.44 -8.40
C GLY A 46 -1.77 10.20 -8.13
N ALA A 47 -1.43 9.03 -7.57
CA ALA A 47 -0.03 8.64 -7.36
C ALA A 47 0.74 8.56 -8.68
N ILE A 48 0.18 7.91 -9.71
CA ILE A 48 0.78 7.84 -11.06
C ILE A 48 1.06 9.25 -11.61
N LYS A 49 0.09 10.17 -11.51
CA LYS A 49 0.24 11.55 -11.98
C LYS A 49 1.37 12.28 -11.25
N ARG A 50 1.50 12.05 -9.94
CA ARG A 50 2.54 12.70 -9.13
C ARG A 50 3.93 12.14 -9.43
N LEU A 51 4.05 10.81 -9.59
CA LEU A 51 5.31 10.17 -9.98
C LEU A 51 5.83 10.67 -11.34
N ALA A 52 4.94 10.91 -12.30
CA ALA A 52 5.33 11.44 -13.62
C ALA A 52 6.00 12.83 -13.57
N GLN A 53 5.94 13.52 -12.43
CA GLN A 53 6.59 14.82 -12.21
C GLN A 53 7.97 14.69 -11.55
N LEU A 54 8.43 13.47 -11.24
CA LEU A 54 9.69 13.18 -10.56
C LEU A 54 10.69 12.60 -11.58
N PRO A 55 11.74 13.35 -11.97
CA PRO A 55 12.66 12.90 -13.03
C PRO A 55 13.43 11.60 -12.72
N GLU A 56 13.69 11.34 -11.44
CA GLU A 56 14.47 10.17 -10.99
C GLU A 56 13.59 8.96 -10.65
N ALA A 57 12.27 9.12 -10.66
CA ALA A 57 11.35 8.04 -10.32
C ALA A 57 11.42 6.91 -11.36
N SER A 58 11.35 5.68 -10.89
CA SER A 58 11.30 4.53 -11.78
C SER A 58 10.00 4.55 -12.61
N PRO A 59 10.10 4.54 -13.96
CA PRO A 59 8.91 4.48 -14.81
C PRO A 59 8.15 3.15 -14.63
N LEU A 60 8.86 2.09 -14.23
CA LEU A 60 8.28 0.76 -14.01
C LEU A 60 7.23 0.77 -12.91
N VAL A 61 7.38 1.61 -11.89
CA VAL A 61 6.38 1.74 -10.82
C VAL A 61 5.07 2.26 -11.40
N ALA A 62 5.10 3.33 -12.20
CA ALA A 62 3.89 3.87 -12.82
C ALA A 62 3.23 2.86 -13.77
N ASP A 63 4.02 2.11 -14.52
CA ASP A 63 3.51 1.05 -15.41
C ASP A 63 2.89 -0.11 -14.62
N THR A 64 3.51 -0.50 -13.50
CA THR A 64 3.00 -1.51 -12.57
C THR A 64 1.64 -1.10 -11.99
N LEU A 65 1.51 0.15 -11.54
CA LEU A 65 0.23 0.68 -11.05
C LEU A 65 -0.85 0.67 -12.14
N ARG A 66 -0.51 1.03 -13.38
CA ARG A 66 -1.45 0.97 -14.52
C ARG A 66 -1.86 -0.47 -14.83
N ALA A 67 -0.92 -1.41 -14.81
CA ALA A 67 -1.18 -2.83 -15.02
C ALA A 67 -2.16 -3.37 -13.96
N ALA A 68 -1.92 -3.05 -12.68
CA ALA A 68 -2.82 -3.41 -11.58
C ALA A 68 -4.25 -2.88 -11.78
N LEU A 69 -4.40 -1.62 -12.23
CA LEU A 69 -5.72 -1.02 -12.51
C LEU A 69 -6.46 -1.63 -13.71
N GLY A 70 -5.74 -2.27 -14.63
CA GLY A 70 -6.30 -2.93 -15.82
C GLY A 70 -6.62 -4.41 -15.62
N ARG A 71 -6.16 -5.00 -14.52
CA ARG A 71 -6.23 -6.43 -14.25
C ARG A 71 -7.63 -6.87 -13.82
N ARG A 72 -8.08 -8.03 -14.34
CA ARG A 72 -9.41 -8.61 -14.06
C ARG A 72 -9.39 -9.74 -13.01
N ASN A 73 -8.31 -10.51 -12.98
CA ASN A 73 -8.12 -11.68 -12.12
C ASN A 73 -6.63 -11.79 -11.69
N ASP A 74 -6.31 -12.78 -10.86
CA ASP A 74 -4.96 -13.09 -10.37
C ASP A 74 -4.10 -13.85 -11.39
N GLU A 75 -4.59 -14.14 -12.60
CA GLU A 75 -3.85 -14.93 -13.57
C GLU A 75 -2.54 -14.22 -13.97
N GLY A 76 -1.41 -14.91 -13.75
CA GLY A 76 -0.08 -14.37 -14.03
C GLY A 76 0.35 -13.22 -13.10
N LEU A 77 -0.34 -13.00 -11.99
CA LEU A 77 0.12 -12.08 -10.95
C LEU A 77 1.31 -12.72 -10.21
N ALA A 78 2.44 -12.03 -10.19
CA ALA A 78 3.62 -12.48 -9.47
C ALA A 78 3.52 -12.08 -7.99
N THR A 79 4.01 -12.96 -7.10
CA THR A 79 3.98 -12.77 -5.63
C THR A 79 5.33 -13.04 -5.00
N SER A 80 6.43 -12.63 -5.63
CA SER A 80 7.78 -12.77 -5.04
C SER A 80 8.15 -11.54 -4.20
N GLY A 81 9.31 -11.60 -3.52
CA GLY A 81 9.88 -10.45 -2.78
C GLY A 81 10.45 -9.33 -3.64
N TYR A 82 9.96 -9.16 -4.87
CA TYR A 82 10.30 -8.00 -5.68
C TYR A 82 9.25 -6.92 -5.46
N VAL A 83 9.69 -5.69 -5.17
CA VAL A 83 8.81 -4.58 -4.77
C VAL A 83 7.66 -4.32 -5.75
N LEU A 84 7.90 -4.46 -7.06
CA LEU A 84 6.87 -4.25 -8.07
C LEU A 84 5.79 -5.34 -8.04
N HIS A 85 6.14 -6.58 -7.71
CA HIS A 85 5.18 -7.68 -7.57
C HIS A 85 4.23 -7.43 -6.38
N THR A 86 4.79 -7.03 -5.23
CA THR A 86 4.02 -6.65 -4.05
C THR A 86 3.11 -5.46 -4.34
N LEU A 87 3.64 -4.41 -4.99
CA LEU A 87 2.87 -3.20 -5.31
C LEU A 87 1.73 -3.49 -6.28
N GLU A 88 1.97 -4.28 -7.35
CA GLU A 88 0.93 -4.69 -8.29
C GLU A 88 -0.18 -5.45 -7.57
N GLY A 89 0.20 -6.45 -6.76
CA GLY A 89 -0.73 -7.28 -6.02
C GLY A 89 -1.57 -6.47 -5.04
N ALA A 90 -0.95 -5.61 -4.23
CA ALA A 90 -1.64 -4.80 -3.24
C ALA A 90 -2.65 -3.83 -3.88
N VAL A 91 -2.27 -3.18 -4.99
CA VAL A 91 -3.15 -2.25 -5.71
C VAL A 91 -4.30 -2.98 -6.39
N TRP A 92 -4.03 -4.11 -7.04
CA TRP A 92 -5.08 -4.92 -7.65
C TRP A 92 -6.07 -5.42 -6.58
N LEU A 93 -5.58 -5.92 -5.45
CA LEU A 93 -6.40 -6.33 -4.31
C LEU A 93 -7.28 -5.19 -3.80
N LEU A 94 -6.71 -3.98 -3.68
CA LEU A 94 -7.44 -2.80 -3.20
C LEU A 94 -8.62 -2.45 -4.10
N VAL A 95 -8.44 -2.51 -5.43
CA VAL A 95 -9.52 -2.14 -6.37
C VAL A 95 -10.51 -3.27 -6.64
N ALA A 96 -10.11 -4.52 -6.46
CA ALA A 96 -10.92 -5.69 -6.77
C ALA A 96 -11.73 -6.23 -5.57
N SER A 97 -11.37 -5.85 -4.34
CA SER A 97 -11.96 -6.46 -3.13
C SER A 97 -13.11 -5.63 -2.56
N PRO A 98 -14.20 -6.28 -2.10
CA PRO A 98 -15.37 -5.57 -1.58
C PRO A 98 -15.24 -5.15 -0.10
N SER A 99 -14.26 -5.68 0.63
CA SER A 99 -14.04 -5.38 2.05
C SER A 99 -12.59 -5.62 2.45
N LEU A 100 -12.19 -5.03 3.58
CA LEU A 100 -10.87 -5.24 4.21
C LEU A 100 -10.62 -6.74 4.44
N GLU A 101 -11.59 -7.45 5.02
CA GLU A 101 -11.44 -8.87 5.31
C GLU A 101 -11.25 -9.68 4.02
N ALA A 102 -12.07 -9.43 3.00
CA ALA A 102 -11.96 -10.12 1.71
C ALA A 102 -10.60 -9.83 1.03
N MET A 103 -10.15 -8.58 1.10
CA MET A 103 -8.86 -8.15 0.53
C MET A 103 -7.69 -8.88 1.16
N LEU A 104 -7.62 -8.89 2.50
CA LEU A 104 -6.48 -9.49 3.21
C LEU A 104 -6.49 -11.01 3.13
N VAL A 105 -7.66 -11.65 3.27
CA VAL A 105 -7.78 -13.10 3.09
C VAL A 105 -7.36 -13.48 1.68
N ARG A 106 -7.79 -12.74 0.65
CA ARG A 106 -7.38 -13.01 -0.72
C ARG A 106 -5.87 -12.84 -0.89
N GLY A 107 -5.31 -11.72 -0.42
CA GLY A 107 -3.89 -11.40 -0.58
C GLY A 107 -2.96 -12.45 0.01
N VAL A 108 -3.18 -12.85 1.27
CA VAL A 108 -2.31 -13.86 1.92
C VAL A 108 -2.43 -15.24 1.27
N ASN A 109 -3.58 -15.57 0.68
CA ASN A 109 -3.79 -16.84 -0.02
C ASN A 109 -3.19 -16.89 -1.43
N LEU A 110 -2.68 -15.77 -1.97
CA LEU A 110 -1.90 -15.80 -3.22
C LEU A 110 -0.51 -16.45 -3.04
N GLY A 111 -0.08 -16.65 -1.79
CA GLY A 111 1.21 -17.27 -1.46
C GLY A 111 2.41 -16.41 -1.87
N GLY A 112 3.58 -17.03 -1.92
CA GLY A 112 4.85 -16.32 -2.17
C GLY A 112 5.27 -15.47 -0.97
N ASP A 113 5.61 -14.20 -1.22
CA ASP A 113 5.93 -13.18 -0.21
C ASP A 113 4.65 -12.61 0.43
N ALA A 114 3.88 -13.52 1.05
CA ALA A 114 2.53 -13.28 1.53
C ALA A 114 2.47 -12.34 2.74
N ASP A 115 3.52 -12.31 3.56
CA ASP A 115 3.66 -11.39 4.70
C ASP A 115 3.83 -9.96 4.23
N THR A 116 4.76 -9.71 3.30
CA THR A 116 4.98 -8.37 2.73
C THR A 116 3.74 -7.88 1.98
N LEU A 117 3.14 -8.75 1.14
CA LEU A 117 1.90 -8.41 0.45
C LEU A 117 0.77 -8.12 1.44
N GLY A 118 0.61 -8.95 2.47
CA GLY A 118 -0.40 -8.78 3.51
C GLY A 118 -0.22 -7.46 4.28
N ALA A 119 1.02 -7.07 4.59
CA ALA A 119 1.34 -5.82 5.27
C ALA A 119 0.99 -4.59 4.42
N VAL A 120 1.45 -4.55 3.16
CA VAL A 120 1.19 -3.43 2.24
C VAL A 120 -0.31 -3.34 1.90
N ALA A 121 -0.95 -4.48 1.63
CA ALA A 121 -2.39 -4.56 1.45
C ALA A 121 -3.15 -4.08 2.70
N GLY A 122 -2.67 -4.44 3.89
CA GLY A 122 -3.22 -4.04 5.18
C GLY A 122 -3.20 -2.53 5.41
N ALA A 123 -2.08 -1.87 5.08
CA ALA A 123 -1.96 -0.42 5.17
C ALA A 123 -2.99 0.28 4.26
N LEU A 124 -3.08 -0.12 2.98
CA LEU A 124 -4.03 0.43 2.03
C LEU A 124 -5.49 0.16 2.45
N ALA A 125 -5.79 -1.07 2.89
CA ALA A 125 -7.12 -1.45 3.34
C ALA A 125 -7.53 -0.68 4.61
N GLY A 126 -6.63 -0.52 5.57
CA GLY A 126 -6.84 0.25 6.78
C GLY A 126 -7.11 1.73 6.48
N ALA A 127 -6.37 2.34 5.55
CA ALA A 127 -6.61 3.70 5.11
C ALA A 127 -7.98 3.85 4.41
N HIS A 128 -8.38 2.85 3.61
CA HIS A 128 -9.64 2.91 2.85
C HIS A 128 -10.90 2.63 3.70
N TRP A 129 -10.95 1.48 4.39
CA TRP A 129 -12.13 1.05 5.16
C TRP A 129 -12.11 1.47 6.63
N GLY A 130 -10.94 1.85 7.17
CA GLY A 130 -10.77 2.25 8.56
C GLY A 130 -10.58 1.08 9.53
N ALA A 131 -10.08 1.39 10.73
CA ALA A 131 -9.76 0.40 11.76
C ALA A 131 -10.98 -0.38 12.28
N SER A 132 -12.18 0.20 12.22
CA SER A 132 -13.44 -0.47 12.61
C SER A 132 -13.85 -1.59 11.66
N ALA A 133 -13.30 -1.64 10.45
CA ALA A 133 -13.53 -2.73 9.50
C ALA A 133 -12.68 -3.97 9.80
N ILE A 134 -11.70 -3.88 10.70
CA ILE A 134 -10.87 -5.02 11.10
C ILE A 134 -11.72 -5.98 11.95
N PRO A 135 -11.82 -7.27 11.58
CA PRO A 135 -12.53 -8.24 12.37
C PRO A 135 -12.04 -8.31 13.83
N PRO A 136 -12.93 -8.21 14.83
CA PRO A 136 -12.53 -8.26 16.25
C PRO A 136 -11.72 -9.50 16.62
N ARG A 137 -12.00 -10.63 15.95
CA ARG A 137 -11.27 -11.90 16.14
C ARG A 137 -9.80 -11.83 15.73
N TRP A 138 -9.45 -10.99 14.75
CA TRP A 138 -8.06 -10.76 14.34
C TRP A 138 -7.35 -9.86 15.35
N LEU A 139 -8.04 -8.82 15.83
CA LEU A 139 -7.53 -7.94 16.88
C LEU A 139 -7.30 -8.66 18.21
N GLY A 140 -8.02 -9.76 18.49
CA GLY A 140 -7.79 -10.59 19.67
C GLY A 140 -6.52 -11.46 19.58
N ALA A 141 -6.03 -11.74 18.35
CA ALA A 141 -4.86 -12.55 18.09
C ALA A 141 -3.61 -11.71 17.74
N LEU A 142 -3.77 -10.40 17.53
CA LEU A 142 -2.69 -9.51 17.12
C LEU A 142 -1.71 -9.24 18.27
N GLU A 143 -0.50 -9.75 18.13
CA GLU A 143 0.61 -9.45 19.03
C GLU A 143 0.94 -7.94 19.02
N GLY A 144 1.29 -7.38 20.18
CA GLY A 144 1.63 -5.96 20.29
C GLY A 144 0.48 -4.99 20.03
N ARG A 145 -0.79 -5.45 19.95
CA ARG A 145 -1.94 -4.60 19.61
C ARG A 145 -2.01 -3.29 20.40
N SER A 146 -1.80 -3.34 21.72
CA SER A 146 -1.88 -2.13 22.55
C SER A 146 -0.83 -1.09 22.18
N GLU A 147 0.38 -1.54 21.83
CA GLU A 147 1.50 -0.68 21.42
C GLU A 147 1.24 -0.09 20.03
N LEU A 148 0.77 -0.91 19.09
CA LEU A 148 0.39 -0.46 17.74
C LEU A 148 -0.72 0.59 17.78
N VAL A 149 -1.74 0.39 18.61
CA VAL A 149 -2.83 1.38 18.78
C VAL A 149 -2.31 2.67 19.42
N ALA A 150 -1.50 2.57 20.47
CA ALA A 150 -0.93 3.75 21.12
C ALA A 150 -0.05 4.56 20.15
N LEU A 151 0.75 3.89 19.31
CA LEU A 151 1.55 4.54 18.28
C LEU A 151 0.67 5.22 17.21
N ALA A 152 -0.38 4.54 16.74
CA ALA A 152 -1.32 5.11 15.78
C ALA A 152 -2.01 6.38 16.34
N ASP A 153 -2.42 6.36 17.61
CA ASP A 153 -3.01 7.52 18.28
C ASP A 153 -2.01 8.69 18.40
N GLN A 154 -0.75 8.40 18.73
CA GLN A 154 0.32 9.42 18.78
C GLN A 154 0.56 10.07 17.42
N LEU A 155 0.66 9.26 16.35
CA LEU A 155 0.84 9.75 14.98
C LEU A 155 -0.36 10.60 14.55
N TYR A 156 -1.58 10.17 14.87
CA TYR A 156 -2.80 10.92 14.58
C TYR A 156 -2.80 12.29 15.28
N HIS A 157 -2.41 12.35 16.55
CA HIS A 157 -2.33 13.61 17.30
C HIS A 157 -1.24 14.56 16.79
N GLN A 158 -0.12 14.05 16.28
CA GLN A 158 0.93 14.87 15.68
C GLN A 158 0.57 15.42 14.31
N ALA A 159 -0.35 14.77 13.60
CA ALA A 159 -0.80 15.17 12.26
C ALA A 159 -1.94 16.21 12.28
N GLN A 160 -2.54 16.48 13.45
CA GLN A 160 -3.52 17.56 13.65
C GLN A 160 -2.84 18.92 13.83
#